data_AF-A0A6P5EIU1-F1
#
_entry.id   AF-A0A6P5EIU1-F1
#
_cell.length_a   1.000
_cell.length_b   1.000
_cell.length_c   1.000
_cell.angle_alpha   90.00
_cell.angle_beta   90.00
_cell.angle_gamma   90.00
#
_symmetry.space_group_name_H-M   'P 1'
#
loop_
_entity.id
_entity.type
_entity.pdbx_description
1 polymer ?
#
loop_
_entity_poly.entity_id
_entity_poly.type
_entity_poly.pdbx_seq_one_letter_code
_entity_poly.pdbx_strand_id
1 'polypeptide(L)'
;MSLYFALCTKKHSLLRQIFTIYRSIPKDGKQAVHRQIPILIRTIGSSPEVISIVLDPPAGSESLLMQVLQTLTDGAVPSQDLISSVKKLYYSKMKDVEILLPVLPFLSKDAILPVFPSIVNLSPDKFQVALARLLQRSPHNNPPLTPSEVLIAIHGIDPEKDGIPLKKVMDACSACFEQRQVFTHQVLAKVLNQLVEQIPLPLLFMRTVIQAIGAFPSLVDFVMEIMSRLISKQIWKYPKLWVGFLKCAIQTKPQSYSVLLQLPAPQLENALNRNPVLKPPLIEHASQPSIRAALPRSTLVVLGLVQESQASGQAQASQSQAAETGSSAADGAQEVTQESASVS
;
A
#
# COMPACT_ATOMS: atom_id res chain seq x y z
N MET A 1 44.14 20.55 16.98
CA MET A 1 42.73 20.13 17.12
C MET A 1 42.40 19.69 18.54
N SER A 2 43.09 18.70 19.12
CA SER A 2 42.69 18.09 20.42
C SER A 2 42.53 19.08 21.59
N LEU A 3 43.42 20.08 21.71
CA LEU A 3 43.28 21.13 22.73
C LEU A 3 41.98 21.93 22.59
N TYR A 4 41.59 22.29 21.36
CA TYR A 4 40.38 23.06 21.11
C TYR A 4 39.12 22.26 21.47
N PHE A 5 39.09 20.96 21.14
CA PHE A 5 38.00 20.07 21.55
C PHE A 5 37.94 19.89 23.07
N ALA A 6 39.09 19.82 23.75
CA ALA A 6 39.12 19.80 25.22
C ALA A 6 38.53 21.07 25.81
N LEU A 7 38.84 22.25 25.25
CA LEU A 7 38.23 23.52 25.67
C LEU A 7 36.72 23.55 25.45
N CYS A 8 36.22 22.93 24.38
CA CYS A 8 34.77 22.83 24.13
C CYS A 8 34.02 22.08 25.25
N THR A 9 34.68 21.18 25.99
CA THR A 9 34.07 20.51 27.17
C THR A 9 33.85 21.44 28.35
N LYS A 10 34.57 22.57 28.41
CA LYS A 10 34.44 23.58 29.48
C LYS A 10 33.65 24.79 29.03
N LYS A 11 33.78 25.17 27.76
CA LYS A 11 33.07 26.29 27.14
C LYS A 11 32.37 25.82 25.87
N HIS A 12 31.12 25.37 26.02
CA HIS A 12 30.37 24.73 24.93
C HIS A 12 30.15 25.66 23.72
N SER A 13 30.08 26.98 23.93
CA SER A 13 29.92 27.99 22.86
C SER A 13 31.00 27.91 21.77
N LEU A 14 32.18 27.36 22.09
CA LEU A 14 33.27 27.13 21.13
C LEU A 14 32.91 26.09 20.06
N LEU A 15 31.94 25.22 20.33
CA LEU A 15 31.46 24.21 19.38
C LEU A 15 30.86 24.85 18.12
N ARG A 16 30.11 25.96 18.26
CA ARG A 16 29.48 26.64 17.13
C ARG A 16 30.52 27.11 16.11
N GLN A 17 31.69 27.55 16.57
CA GLN A 17 32.78 27.95 15.67
C GLN A 17 33.29 26.78 14.81
N ILE A 18 33.32 25.55 15.35
CA ILE A 18 33.68 24.34 14.58
C ILE A 18 32.67 24.15 13.43
N PHE A 19 31.37 24.28 13.72
CA PHE A 19 30.31 24.17 12.71
C PHE A 19 30.40 25.28 11.66
N THR A 20 30.64 26.52 12.08
CA THR A 20 30.76 27.67 11.18
C THR A 20 31.89 27.52 10.17
N ILE A 21 33.07 27.08 10.63
CA ILE A 21 34.23 26.93 9.74
C ILE A 21 34.20 25.60 8.98
N TYR A 22 33.34 24.64 9.35
CA TYR A 22 33.36 23.26 8.87
C TYR A 22 33.38 23.16 7.34
N ARG A 23 32.58 23.97 6.65
CA ARG A 23 32.53 24.00 5.18
C ARG A 23 33.91 24.22 4.55
N SER A 24 34.70 25.12 5.14
CA SER A 24 36.00 25.59 4.66
C SER A 24 37.18 24.73 5.12
N ILE A 25 36.98 23.79 6.04
CA ILE A 25 38.05 22.90 6.52
C ILE A 25 38.48 21.93 5.38
N PRO A 26 39.78 21.73 5.13
CA PRO A 26 40.29 20.69 4.23
C PRO A 26 39.82 19.29 4.62
N LYS A 27 39.85 18.33 3.69
CA LYS A 27 39.37 16.95 3.92
C LYS A 27 39.99 16.29 5.16
N ASP A 28 41.31 16.41 5.34
CA ASP A 28 42.02 15.83 6.49
C ASP A 28 41.58 16.47 7.81
N GLY A 29 41.33 17.78 7.80
CA GLY A 29 40.78 18.49 8.95
C GLY A 29 39.35 18.04 9.26
N LYS A 30 38.50 17.82 8.24
CA LYS A 30 37.15 17.27 8.43
C LYS A 30 37.21 15.87 9.04
N GLN A 31 38.14 15.02 8.61
CA GLN A 31 38.35 13.70 9.22
C GLN A 31 38.76 13.82 10.69
N ALA A 32 39.65 14.76 11.03
CA ALA A 32 40.02 15.01 12.42
C ALA A 32 38.83 15.48 13.26
N VAL A 33 37.98 16.37 12.73
CA VAL A 33 36.72 16.79 13.38
C VAL A 33 35.80 15.59 13.60
N HIS A 34 35.58 14.77 12.57
CA HIS A 34 34.71 13.60 12.63
C HIS A 34 35.19 12.55 13.65
N ARG A 35 36.50 12.45 13.89
CA ARG A 35 37.03 11.56 14.95
C ARG A 35 36.79 12.10 16.36
N GLN A 36 36.82 13.42 16.54
CA GLN A 36 36.78 14.05 17.87
C GLN A 36 35.38 14.45 18.31
N ILE A 37 34.48 14.80 17.37
CA ILE A 37 33.13 15.26 17.70
C ILE A 37 32.33 14.25 18.54
N PRO A 38 32.38 12.92 18.31
CA PRO A 38 31.57 12.00 19.11
C PRO A 38 32.02 11.96 20.57
N ILE A 39 33.33 12.09 20.82
CA ILE A 39 33.91 12.12 22.18
C ILE A 39 33.44 13.37 22.91
N LEU A 40 33.49 14.52 22.24
CA LEU A 40 33.01 15.78 22.79
C LEU A 40 31.52 15.73 23.10
N ILE A 41 30.69 15.30 22.13
CA ILE A 41 29.23 15.27 22.27
C ILE A 41 28.79 14.31 23.38
N ARG A 42 29.44 13.14 23.52
CA ARG A 42 29.16 12.23 24.65
C ARG A 42 29.48 12.87 26.01
N THR A 43 30.46 13.78 26.06
CA THR A 43 30.86 14.47 27.29
C THR A 43 29.90 15.60 27.66
N ILE A 44 29.48 16.41 26.69
CA ILE A 44 28.66 17.61 26.94
C ILE A 44 27.15 17.36 26.82
N GLY A 45 26.74 16.27 26.19
CA GLY A 45 25.36 15.88 25.98
C GLY A 45 24.52 16.91 25.20
N SER A 46 23.22 16.91 25.46
CA SER A 46 22.24 17.84 24.86
C SER A 46 22.26 19.22 25.52
N SER A 47 23.45 19.81 25.68
CA SER A 47 23.59 21.14 26.28
C SER A 47 22.88 22.24 25.46
N PRO A 48 22.54 23.40 26.04
CA PRO A 48 21.83 24.48 25.34
C PRO A 48 22.49 24.92 24.03
N GLU A 49 23.84 24.93 23.98
CA GLU A 49 24.56 25.26 22.74
C GLU A 49 24.38 24.19 21.66
N VAL A 50 24.39 22.91 22.03
CA VAL A 50 24.16 21.81 21.08
C VAL A 50 22.74 21.90 20.50
N ILE A 51 21.75 22.15 21.36
CA ILE A 51 20.36 22.35 20.92
C ILE A 51 20.23 23.56 19.99
N SER A 52 20.89 24.67 20.32
CA SER A 52 20.95 25.87 19.48
C SER A 52 21.53 25.57 18.08
N ILE A 53 22.59 24.76 18.00
CA ILE A 53 23.18 24.33 16.72
C ILE A 53 22.23 23.41 15.96
N VAL A 54 21.50 22.52 16.65
CA VAL A 54 20.49 21.66 16.01
C VAL A 54 19.30 22.47 15.46
N LEU A 55 18.89 23.55 16.12
CA LEU A 55 17.81 24.41 15.63
C LEU A 55 18.22 25.27 14.42
N ASP A 56 19.49 25.66 14.36
CA ASP A 56 20.04 26.51 13.32
C ASP A 56 21.48 26.11 12.97
N PRO A 57 21.64 25.01 12.18
CA PRO A 57 22.95 24.54 11.78
C PRO A 57 23.55 25.47 10.72
N PRO A 58 24.83 25.88 10.86
CA PRO A 58 25.53 26.63 9.82
C PRO A 58 25.53 25.89 8.48
N ALA A 59 25.34 26.61 7.37
CA ALA A 59 25.29 26.01 6.04
C ALA A 59 26.57 25.25 5.68
N GLY A 60 26.44 24.04 5.13
CA GLY A 60 27.57 23.17 4.78
C GLY A 60 28.08 22.31 5.93
N SER A 61 27.36 22.26 7.07
CA SER A 61 27.67 21.45 8.25
C SER A 61 26.77 20.21 8.43
N GLU A 62 25.99 19.85 7.41
CA GLU A 62 24.92 18.84 7.48
C GLU A 62 25.47 17.46 7.87
N SER A 63 26.62 17.06 7.33
CA SER A 63 27.27 15.79 7.68
C SER A 63 27.77 15.76 9.13
N LEU A 64 28.23 16.90 9.65
CA LEU A 64 28.66 17.03 11.05
C LEU A 64 27.44 17.00 11.98
N LEU A 65 26.36 17.70 11.61
CA LEU A 65 25.09 17.67 12.32
C LEU A 65 24.54 16.24 12.43
N MET A 66 24.52 15.49 11.33
CA MET A 66 24.07 14.09 11.34
C MET A 66 24.90 13.23 12.31
N GLN A 67 26.21 13.46 12.38
CA GLN A 67 27.08 12.75 13.31
C GLN A 67 26.81 13.13 14.78
N VAL A 68 26.53 14.40 15.06
CA VAL A 68 26.12 14.87 16.40
C VAL A 68 24.81 14.22 16.80
N LEU A 69 23.80 14.26 15.93
CA LEU A 69 22.49 13.64 16.21
C LEU A 69 22.63 12.14 16.46
N GLN A 70 23.36 11.42 15.60
CA GLN A 70 23.61 9.99 15.79
C GLN A 70 24.31 9.72 17.12
N THR A 71 25.30 10.54 17.52
CA THR A 71 26.01 10.39 18.79
C THR A 71 25.11 10.61 20.00
N LEU A 72 24.22 11.62 19.95
CA LEU A 72 23.29 11.92 21.04
C LEU A 72 22.22 10.84 21.24
N THR A 73 21.92 10.06 20.19
CA THR A 73 20.90 9.00 20.19
C THR A 73 21.49 7.59 20.22
N ASP A 74 22.82 7.46 20.26
CA ASP A 74 23.52 6.18 20.24
C ASP A 74 23.42 5.50 21.61
N GLY A 75 22.51 4.53 21.74
CA GLY A 75 22.28 3.78 22.98
C GLY A 75 21.67 4.60 24.13
N ALA A 76 21.24 5.84 23.87
CA ALA A 76 20.66 6.75 24.86
C ALA A 76 19.28 7.25 24.43
N VAL A 77 18.41 7.52 25.42
CA VAL A 77 17.11 8.15 25.19
C VAL A 77 17.32 9.67 25.08
N PRO A 78 17.01 10.31 23.94
CA PRO A 78 17.18 11.74 23.76
C PRO A 78 16.17 12.54 24.60
N SER A 79 16.53 13.77 24.97
CA SER A 79 15.62 14.70 25.66
C SER A 79 14.48 15.17 24.75
N GLN A 80 13.36 15.57 25.34
CA GLN A 80 12.23 16.14 24.59
C GLN A 80 12.60 17.43 23.84
N ASP A 81 13.52 18.22 24.41
CA ASP A 81 14.06 19.42 23.75
C ASP A 81 14.85 19.08 22.48
N LEU A 82 15.62 18.00 22.50
CA LEU A 82 16.33 17.52 21.30
C LEU A 82 15.35 17.02 20.25
N ILE A 83 14.38 16.18 20.63
CA ILE A 83 13.37 15.64 19.71
C ILE A 83 12.58 16.79 19.05
N SER A 84 12.09 17.74 19.85
CA SER A 84 11.34 18.90 19.34
C SER A 84 12.19 19.79 18.44
N SER A 85 13.47 19.98 18.76
CA SER A 85 14.40 20.75 17.94
C SER A 85 14.68 20.10 16.59
N VAL A 86 14.91 18.79 16.56
CA VAL A 86 15.10 18.03 15.32
C VAL A 86 13.85 18.07 14.44
N LYS A 87 12.65 17.90 15.04
CA LYS A 87 11.38 18.06 14.32
C LYS A 87 11.24 19.46 13.74
N LYS A 88 11.51 20.51 14.52
CA LYS A 88 11.43 21.89 14.07
C LYS A 88 12.41 22.15 12.92
N LEU A 89 13.63 21.63 13.00
CA LEU A 89 14.62 21.76 11.93
C LEU A 89 14.15 21.10 10.62
N TYR A 90 13.58 19.90 10.71
CA TYR A 90 13.00 19.20 9.55
C TYR A 90 11.91 20.05 8.87
N TYR A 91 10.91 20.49 9.62
CA TYR A 91 9.75 21.20 9.06
C TYR A 91 10.08 22.63 8.59
N SER A 92 11.07 23.29 9.19
CA SER A 92 11.35 24.71 8.90
C SER A 92 12.44 24.96 7.85
N LYS A 93 13.46 24.10 7.74
CA LYS A 93 14.66 24.40 6.93
C LYS A 93 15.10 23.28 6.00
N MET A 94 15.31 22.08 6.53
CA MET A 94 16.03 21.03 5.78
C MET A 94 15.12 20.24 4.85
N LYS A 95 13.88 19.91 5.27
CA LYS A 95 12.95 18.98 4.60
C LYS A 95 13.54 17.61 4.21
N ASP A 96 14.76 17.30 4.63
CA ASP A 96 15.40 16.00 4.47
C ASP A 96 15.00 15.07 5.62
N VAL A 97 14.29 13.99 5.30
CA VAL A 97 13.77 13.04 6.30
C VAL A 97 14.89 12.28 7.01
N GLU A 98 16.10 12.23 6.45
CA GLU A 98 17.24 11.56 7.07
C GLU A 98 17.58 12.14 8.44
N ILE A 99 17.30 13.43 8.63
CA ILE A 99 17.50 14.10 9.92
C ILE A 99 16.62 13.58 11.04
N LEU A 100 15.46 13.00 10.69
CA LEU A 100 14.56 12.40 11.66
C LEU A 100 15.02 10.99 12.05
N LEU A 101 15.83 10.31 11.24
CA LEU A 101 16.22 8.92 11.51
C LEU A 101 16.83 8.71 12.90
N PRO A 102 17.74 9.55 13.43
CA PRO A 102 18.32 9.35 14.77
C PRO A 102 17.27 9.39 15.89
N VAL A 103 16.25 10.23 15.74
CA VAL A 103 15.18 10.38 16.75
C VAL A 103 13.93 9.54 16.44
N LEU A 104 13.91 8.85 15.29
CA LEU A 104 12.76 8.08 14.81
C LEU A 104 12.22 7.05 15.82
N PRO A 105 13.05 6.30 16.56
CA PRO A 105 12.58 5.37 17.60
C PRO A 105 11.81 6.03 18.76
N PHE A 106 11.88 7.36 18.87
CA PHE A 106 11.31 8.13 19.97
C PHE A 106 10.15 9.03 19.53
N LEU A 107 9.77 8.98 18.26
CA LEU A 107 8.64 9.72 17.73
C LEU A 107 7.33 8.96 17.97
N SER A 108 6.24 9.72 18.21
CA SER A 108 4.90 9.14 18.23
C SER A 108 4.46 8.71 16.83
N LYS A 109 3.54 7.76 16.78
CA LYS A 109 2.88 7.33 15.54
C LYS A 109 2.34 8.51 14.73
N ASP A 110 1.67 9.46 15.38
CA ASP A 110 1.09 10.65 14.71
C ASP A 110 2.15 11.58 14.13
N ALA A 111 3.37 11.58 14.67
CA ALA A 111 4.49 12.32 14.11
C ALA A 111 5.17 11.58 12.94
N ILE A 112 5.10 10.24 12.92
CA ILE A 112 5.73 9.39 11.90
C ILE A 112 4.87 9.28 10.65
N LEU A 113 3.57 9.03 10.79
CA LEU A 113 2.70 8.76 9.64
C LEU A 113 2.73 9.86 8.56
N PRO A 114 2.74 11.17 8.89
CA PRO A 114 2.83 12.23 7.87
C PRO A 114 4.14 12.24 7.07
N VAL A 115 5.25 11.77 7.67
CA VAL A 115 6.58 11.73 7.01
C VAL A 115 6.92 10.35 6.46
N PHE A 116 6.10 9.34 6.74
CA PHE A 116 6.29 7.97 6.29
C PHE A 116 6.45 7.82 4.77
N PRO A 117 5.69 8.55 3.92
CA PRO A 117 5.94 8.53 2.48
C PRO A 117 7.38 8.96 2.14
N SER A 118 7.92 10.00 2.79
CA SER A 118 9.31 10.43 2.59
C SER A 118 10.32 9.36 3.04
N ILE A 119 10.02 8.61 4.11
CA ILE A 119 10.84 7.48 4.57
C ILE A 119 10.88 6.38 3.48
N VAL A 120 9.75 6.04 2.88
CA VAL A 120 9.68 5.06 1.78
C VAL A 120 10.44 5.53 0.53
N ASN A 121 10.54 6.84 0.32
CA ASN A 121 11.27 7.39 -0.83
C ASN A 121 12.80 7.35 -0.68
N LEU A 122 13.33 7.04 0.52
CA LEU A 122 14.76 6.90 0.77
C LEU A 122 15.42 5.83 -0.13
N SER A 123 16.76 5.83 -0.18
CA SER A 123 17.49 4.72 -0.82
C SER A 123 17.23 3.40 -0.07
N PRO A 124 17.35 2.23 -0.74
CA PRO A 124 17.06 0.94 -0.11
C PRO A 124 17.78 0.73 1.24
N ASP A 125 19.08 1.04 1.31
CA ASP A 125 19.86 0.90 2.54
C ASP A 125 19.34 1.79 3.67
N LYS A 126 18.98 3.04 3.34
CA LYS A 126 18.46 4.00 4.32
C LYS A 126 17.05 3.64 4.77
N PHE A 127 16.23 3.10 3.86
CA PHE A 127 14.91 2.56 4.21
C PHE A 127 15.04 1.38 5.18
N GLN A 128 15.99 0.45 4.96
CA GLN A 128 16.22 -0.67 5.88
C GLN A 128 16.64 -0.17 7.28
N VAL A 129 17.51 0.84 7.36
CA VAL A 129 17.87 1.49 8.63
C VAL A 129 16.64 2.12 9.30
N ALA A 130 15.82 2.84 8.54
CA ALA A 130 14.60 3.46 9.04
C ALA A 130 13.60 2.41 9.54
N LEU A 131 13.40 1.33 8.78
CA LEU A 131 12.52 0.22 9.10
C LEU A 131 12.97 -0.46 10.40
N ALA A 132 14.25 -0.76 10.54
CA ALA A 132 14.80 -1.32 11.77
C ALA A 132 14.54 -0.41 12.98
N ARG A 133 14.70 0.91 12.83
CA ARG A 133 14.44 1.91 13.88
C ARG A 133 12.95 2.05 14.23
N LEU A 134 12.06 1.96 13.25
CA LEU A 134 10.61 2.00 13.46
C LEU A 134 10.08 0.78 14.22
N LEU A 135 10.74 -0.35 14.04
CA LEU A 135 10.41 -1.63 14.66
C LEU A 135 11.22 -1.89 15.94
N GLN A 136 12.21 -1.05 16.22
CA GLN A 136 13.09 -1.21 17.38
C GLN A 136 12.31 -1.01 18.66
N ARG A 137 12.33 -2.03 19.52
CA ARG A 137 11.82 -1.90 20.89
C ARG A 137 12.84 -1.14 21.73
N SER A 138 12.41 -0.04 22.33
CA SER A 138 13.19 0.65 23.35
C SER A 138 12.98 -0.04 24.71
N PRO A 139 13.96 -0.05 25.63
CA PRO A 139 13.79 -0.59 26.98
C PRO A 139 12.59 0.02 27.73
N HIS A 140 12.21 1.25 27.38
CA HIS A 140 11.18 2.01 28.08
C HIS A 140 9.91 2.26 27.27
N ASN A 141 9.91 1.97 25.96
CA ASN A 141 8.78 2.24 25.07
C ASN A 141 8.51 1.08 24.11
N ASN A 142 7.23 0.92 23.77
CA ASN A 142 6.82 0.10 22.64
C ASN A 142 7.48 0.60 21.34
N PRO A 143 7.70 -0.27 20.34
CA PRO A 143 8.19 0.17 19.05
C PRO A 143 7.27 1.25 18.47
N PRO A 144 7.83 2.29 17.79
CA PRO A 144 7.03 3.37 17.22
C PRO A 144 5.90 2.90 16.32
N LEU A 145 6.15 1.85 15.55
CA LEU A 145 5.17 1.16 14.74
C LEU A 145 5.31 -0.35 14.93
N THR A 146 4.18 -1.05 14.94
CA THR A 146 4.15 -2.51 14.80
C THR A 146 4.41 -2.92 13.34
N PRO A 147 4.84 -4.17 13.08
CA PRO A 147 4.98 -4.69 11.72
C PRO A 147 3.71 -4.55 10.88
N SER A 148 2.53 -4.77 11.47
CA SER A 148 1.26 -4.57 10.77
C SER A 148 1.06 -3.11 10.36
N GLU A 149 1.33 -2.16 11.26
CA GLU A 149 1.17 -0.74 10.98
C GLU A 149 2.12 -0.24 9.89
N VAL A 150 3.35 -0.76 9.83
CA VAL A 150 4.29 -0.46 8.73
C VAL A 150 3.70 -0.88 7.39
N LEU A 151 3.23 -2.13 7.26
CA LEU A 151 2.64 -2.60 6.00
C LEU A 151 1.37 -1.83 5.63
N ILE A 152 0.53 -1.51 6.61
CA ILE A 152 -0.68 -0.70 6.39
C ILE A 152 -0.31 0.71 5.92
N ALA A 153 0.71 1.33 6.53
CA ALA A 153 1.20 2.65 6.13
C ALA A 153 1.77 2.63 4.70
N ILE A 154 2.52 1.59 4.31
CA ILE A 154 2.98 1.43 2.92
C ILE A 154 1.81 1.36 1.94
N HIS A 155 0.73 0.64 2.30
CA HIS A 155 -0.47 0.53 1.46
C HIS A 155 -1.31 1.81 1.41
N GLY A 156 -1.16 2.68 2.40
CA GLY A 156 -1.82 3.99 2.45
C GLY A 156 -1.13 5.06 1.62
N ILE A 157 0.06 4.79 1.07
CA ILE A 157 0.76 5.73 0.18
C ILE A 157 0.05 5.78 -1.16
N ASP A 158 -0.30 7.00 -1.58
CA ASP A 158 -0.80 7.30 -2.91
C ASP A 158 0.37 7.85 -3.75
N PRO A 159 0.86 7.09 -4.75
CA PRO A 159 2.00 7.51 -5.57
C PRO A 159 1.86 8.88 -6.23
N GLU A 160 0.64 9.25 -6.62
CA GLU A 160 0.38 10.53 -7.30
C GLU A 160 0.32 11.67 -6.30
N LYS A 161 -0.46 11.50 -5.23
CA LYS A 161 -0.63 12.52 -4.19
C LYS A 161 0.64 12.76 -3.37
N ASP A 162 1.37 11.70 -3.03
CA ASP A 162 2.57 11.78 -2.19
C ASP A 162 3.86 12.02 -3.00
N GLY A 163 3.77 12.00 -4.34
CA GLY A 163 4.91 12.24 -5.23
C GLY A 163 6.00 11.15 -5.16
N ILE A 164 5.60 9.90 -4.90
CA ILE A 164 6.53 8.77 -4.73
C ILE A 164 6.36 7.79 -5.89
N PRO A 165 7.44 7.39 -6.57
CA PRO A 165 7.35 6.38 -7.61
C PRO A 165 6.72 5.09 -7.08
N LEU A 166 5.70 4.55 -7.77
CA LEU A 166 5.05 3.28 -7.40
C LEU A 166 6.04 2.14 -7.16
N LYS A 167 7.16 2.12 -7.90
CA LYS A 167 8.25 1.17 -7.71
C LYS A 167 8.83 1.21 -6.29
N LYS A 168 9.06 2.39 -5.72
CA LYS A 168 9.56 2.56 -4.34
C LYS A 168 8.60 1.97 -3.32
N VAL A 169 7.29 2.20 -3.50
CA VAL A 169 6.25 1.62 -2.62
C VAL A 169 6.24 0.10 -2.71
N MET A 170 6.35 -0.45 -3.93
CA MET A 170 6.46 -1.90 -4.14
C MET A 170 7.73 -2.50 -3.53
N ASP A 171 8.87 -1.83 -3.68
CA ASP A 171 10.16 -2.27 -3.15
C ASP A 171 10.16 -2.25 -1.61
N ALA A 172 9.58 -1.21 -1.00
CA ALA A 172 9.38 -1.12 0.45
C ALA A 172 8.49 -2.26 0.98
N CYS A 173 7.40 -2.57 0.27
CA CYS A 173 6.57 -3.73 0.60
C CYS A 173 7.39 -5.03 0.51
N SER A 174 8.13 -5.26 -0.58
CA SER A 174 8.97 -6.45 -0.75
C SER A 174 10.02 -6.59 0.36
N ALA A 175 10.67 -5.50 0.75
CA ALA A 175 11.63 -5.46 1.86
C ALA A 175 11.04 -5.94 3.20
N CYS A 176 9.77 -5.65 3.47
CA CYS A 176 9.08 -6.21 4.64
C CYS A 176 8.92 -7.74 4.53
N PHE A 177 8.55 -8.26 3.36
CA PHE A 177 8.38 -9.71 3.13
C PHE A 177 9.69 -10.51 3.21
N GLU A 178 10.84 -9.88 2.97
CA GLU A 178 12.16 -10.49 3.14
C GLU A 178 12.48 -10.76 4.62
N GLN A 179 11.93 -9.96 5.55
CA GLN A 179 12.13 -10.10 6.99
C GLN A 179 11.08 -11.03 7.63
N ARG A 180 11.02 -12.29 7.19
CA ARG A 180 9.97 -13.28 7.57
C ARG A 180 9.81 -13.55 9.09
N GLN A 181 10.86 -13.31 9.86
CA GLN A 181 10.81 -13.45 11.33
C GLN A 181 10.06 -12.30 12.00
N VAL A 182 10.02 -11.14 11.35
CA VAL A 182 9.32 -9.94 11.82
C VAL A 182 7.92 -9.88 11.22
N PHE A 183 7.81 -10.08 9.90
CA PHE A 183 6.55 -10.06 9.15
C PHE A 183 6.05 -11.49 8.96
N THR A 184 5.60 -12.08 10.07
CA THR A 184 5.12 -13.47 10.13
C THR A 184 3.76 -13.64 9.44
N HIS A 185 3.36 -14.89 9.23
CA HIS A 185 2.03 -15.24 8.71
C HIS A 185 0.88 -14.61 9.54
N GLN A 186 1.01 -14.51 10.87
CA GLN A 186 0.00 -13.87 11.73
C GLN A 186 -0.09 -12.36 11.48
N VAL A 187 1.05 -11.69 11.34
CA VAL A 187 1.13 -10.27 11.00
C VAL A 187 0.46 -10.02 9.65
N LEU A 188 0.78 -10.85 8.64
CA LEU A 188 0.21 -10.73 7.31
C LEU A 188 -1.29 -11.00 7.29
N ALA A 189 -1.77 -12.02 7.99
CA ALA A 189 -3.20 -12.30 8.10
C ALA A 189 -3.96 -11.08 8.69
N LYS A 190 -3.42 -10.48 9.76
CA LYS A 190 -3.97 -9.24 10.35
C LYS A 190 -3.99 -8.09 9.35
N VAL A 191 -2.88 -7.86 8.64
CA VAL A 191 -2.78 -6.79 7.62
C VAL A 191 -3.79 -7.01 6.51
N LEU A 192 -3.85 -8.21 5.91
CA LEU A 192 -4.79 -8.52 4.84
C LEU A 192 -6.24 -8.35 5.28
N ASN A 193 -6.59 -8.81 6.50
CA ASN A 193 -7.93 -8.64 7.05
C ASN A 193 -8.32 -7.18 7.27
N GLN A 194 -7.36 -6.33 7.63
CA GLN A 194 -7.61 -4.90 7.80
C GLN A 194 -7.69 -4.16 6.45
N LEU A 195 -6.80 -4.48 5.50
CA LEU A 195 -6.75 -3.80 4.21
C LEU A 195 -7.98 -4.10 3.34
N VAL A 196 -8.52 -5.33 3.40
CA VAL A 196 -9.74 -5.68 2.64
C VAL A 196 -10.97 -4.89 3.09
N GLU A 197 -10.96 -4.35 4.32
CA GLU A 197 -12.04 -3.51 4.82
C GLU A 197 -11.97 -2.05 4.38
N GLN A 198 -10.86 -1.62 3.81
CA GLN A 198 -10.70 -0.23 3.37
C GLN A 198 -11.53 0.06 2.12
N ILE A 199 -12.02 1.31 2.06
CA ILE A 199 -12.76 1.86 0.92
C ILE A 199 -12.15 3.24 0.62
N PRO A 200 -11.55 3.44 -0.58
CA PRO A 200 -11.33 2.46 -1.64
C PRO A 200 -10.33 1.36 -1.25
N LEU A 201 -10.36 0.23 -1.97
CA LEU A 201 -9.40 -0.86 -1.74
C LEU A 201 -7.98 -0.41 -2.15
N PRO A 202 -6.94 -0.67 -1.34
CA PRO A 202 -5.57 -0.23 -1.63
C PRO A 202 -5.03 -0.79 -2.94
N LEU A 203 -4.32 0.05 -3.71
CA LEU A 203 -3.81 -0.29 -5.04
C LEU A 203 -2.94 -1.55 -5.06
N LEU A 204 -2.10 -1.75 -4.04
CA LEU A 204 -1.17 -2.87 -3.93
C LEU A 204 -1.77 -4.12 -3.28
N PHE A 205 -3.04 -4.08 -2.84
CA PHE A 205 -3.64 -5.13 -2.03
C PHE A 205 -3.47 -6.55 -2.63
N MET A 206 -3.85 -6.74 -3.89
CA MET A 206 -3.74 -8.06 -4.52
C MET A 206 -2.30 -8.53 -4.72
N ARG A 207 -1.34 -7.61 -4.88
CA ARG A 207 0.07 -7.96 -4.94
C ARG A 207 0.51 -8.55 -3.59
N THR A 208 0.09 -7.93 -2.49
CA THR A 208 0.40 -8.39 -1.13
C THR A 208 -0.27 -9.71 -0.79
N VAL A 209 -1.51 -9.94 -1.25
CA VAL A 209 -2.17 -11.25 -1.15
C VAL A 209 -1.34 -12.34 -1.84
N ILE A 210 -0.90 -12.10 -3.08
CA ILE A 210 -0.09 -13.06 -3.85
C ILE A 210 1.27 -13.31 -3.18
N GLN A 211 1.94 -12.26 -2.69
CA GLN A 211 3.20 -12.38 -1.97
C GLN A 211 3.05 -13.14 -0.65
N ALA A 212 1.94 -12.94 0.07
CA ALA A 212 1.65 -13.64 1.33
C ALA A 212 1.50 -15.14 1.12
N ILE A 213 0.77 -15.57 0.09
CA ILE A 213 0.66 -17.00 -0.26
C ILE A 213 2.03 -17.57 -0.63
N GLY A 214 2.82 -16.86 -1.44
CA GLY A 214 4.15 -17.30 -1.86
C GLY A 214 5.14 -17.42 -0.70
N ALA A 215 5.03 -16.54 0.30
CA ALA A 215 5.89 -16.58 1.48
C ALA A 215 5.41 -17.59 2.53
N PHE A 216 4.09 -17.74 2.69
CA PHE A 216 3.45 -18.56 3.72
C PHE A 216 2.25 -19.33 3.13
N PRO A 217 2.47 -20.53 2.56
CA PRO A 217 1.40 -21.34 1.97
C PRO A 217 0.28 -21.73 2.93
N SER A 218 0.53 -21.72 4.25
CA SER A 218 -0.50 -21.96 5.27
C SER A 218 -1.61 -20.90 5.30
N LEU A 219 -1.44 -19.77 4.61
CA LEU A 219 -2.45 -18.71 4.50
C LEU A 219 -3.47 -18.95 3.37
N VAL A 220 -3.34 -20.00 2.55
CA VAL A 220 -4.20 -20.19 1.37
C VAL A 220 -5.69 -20.21 1.71
N ASP A 221 -6.11 -20.98 2.72
CA ASP A 221 -7.53 -21.09 3.09
C ASP A 221 -8.08 -19.74 3.59
N PHE A 222 -7.34 -19.08 4.47
CA PHE A 222 -7.66 -17.71 4.92
C PHE A 222 -7.75 -16.73 3.74
N VAL A 223 -6.84 -16.83 2.76
CA VAL A 223 -6.90 -15.98 1.57
C VAL A 223 -8.12 -16.31 0.71
N MET A 224 -8.63 -17.54 0.66
CA MET A 224 -9.85 -17.84 -0.07
C MET A 224 -11.08 -17.14 0.55
N GLU A 225 -11.12 -16.99 1.87
CA GLU A 225 -12.13 -16.17 2.56
C GLU A 225 -12.02 -14.69 2.17
N ILE A 226 -10.79 -14.16 2.13
CA ILE A 226 -10.51 -12.80 1.65
C ILE A 226 -10.97 -12.62 0.21
N MET A 227 -10.63 -13.56 -0.68
CA MET A 227 -11.01 -13.53 -2.09
C MET A 227 -12.53 -13.56 -2.27
N SER A 228 -13.25 -14.35 -1.47
CA SER A 228 -14.71 -14.36 -1.46
C SER A 228 -15.30 -13.00 -1.06
N ARG A 229 -14.73 -12.33 -0.04
CA ARG A 229 -15.14 -10.96 0.35
C ARG A 229 -14.90 -9.93 -0.76
N LEU A 230 -13.85 -10.09 -1.56
CA LEU A 230 -13.56 -9.20 -2.69
C LEU A 230 -14.60 -9.31 -3.82
N ILE A 231 -15.24 -10.48 -3.98
CA ILE A 231 -16.36 -10.65 -4.91
C ILE A 231 -17.54 -9.79 -4.44
N SER A 232 -17.88 -9.83 -3.15
CA SER A 232 -18.92 -8.98 -2.57
C SER A 232 -18.62 -7.49 -2.73
N LYS A 233 -17.33 -7.11 -2.70
CA LYS A 233 -16.86 -5.74 -2.97
C LYS A 233 -16.70 -5.41 -4.46
N GLN A 234 -17.13 -6.29 -5.36
CA GLN A 234 -17.11 -6.11 -6.81
C GLN A 234 -15.72 -5.76 -7.36
N ILE A 235 -14.69 -6.51 -6.95
CA ILE A 235 -13.28 -6.27 -7.32
C ILE A 235 -13.04 -6.09 -8.82
N TRP A 236 -13.87 -6.67 -9.68
CA TRP A 236 -13.81 -6.50 -11.15
C TRP A 236 -13.98 -5.05 -11.63
N LYS A 237 -14.55 -4.15 -10.80
CA LYS A 237 -14.63 -2.71 -11.09
C LYS A 237 -13.28 -2.01 -11.05
N TYR A 238 -12.25 -2.65 -10.50
CA TYR A 238 -10.90 -2.10 -10.35
C TYR A 238 -9.91 -2.90 -11.23
N PRO A 239 -9.60 -2.46 -12.47
CA PRO A 239 -8.89 -3.29 -13.45
C PRO A 239 -7.55 -3.87 -12.96
N LYS A 240 -6.75 -3.07 -12.26
CA LYS A 240 -5.44 -3.52 -11.72
C LYS A 240 -5.61 -4.60 -10.64
N LEU A 241 -6.59 -4.43 -9.75
CA LEU A 241 -6.90 -5.40 -8.70
C LEU A 241 -7.54 -6.66 -9.28
N TRP A 242 -8.39 -6.53 -10.30
CA TRP A 242 -9.00 -7.67 -11.00
C TRP A 242 -7.96 -8.60 -11.64
N VAL A 243 -6.94 -8.03 -12.28
CA VAL A 243 -5.82 -8.83 -12.82
C VAL A 243 -5.11 -9.59 -11.70
N GLY A 244 -4.87 -8.94 -10.56
CA GLY A 244 -4.30 -9.59 -9.37
C GLY A 244 -5.20 -10.70 -8.81
N PHE A 245 -6.51 -10.49 -8.75
CA PHE A 245 -7.48 -11.49 -8.31
C PHE A 245 -7.40 -12.76 -9.16
N LEU A 246 -7.45 -12.62 -10.48
CA LEU A 246 -7.36 -13.76 -11.40
C LEU A 246 -6.01 -14.48 -11.27
N LYS A 247 -4.91 -13.74 -11.13
CA LYS A 247 -3.59 -14.33 -10.89
C LYS A 247 -3.53 -15.13 -9.59
N CYS A 248 -4.11 -14.60 -8.52
CA CYS A 248 -4.21 -15.31 -7.24
C CYS A 248 -5.04 -16.60 -7.40
N ALA A 249 -6.22 -16.51 -8.03
CA ALA A 249 -7.08 -17.67 -8.25
C ALA A 249 -6.38 -18.77 -9.07
N ILE A 250 -5.56 -18.41 -10.07
CA ILE A 250 -4.78 -19.38 -10.85
C ILE A 250 -3.68 -20.05 -10.02
N GLN A 251 -3.03 -19.30 -9.13
CA GLN A 251 -1.94 -19.81 -8.30
C GLN A 251 -2.43 -20.73 -7.18
N THR A 252 -3.66 -20.53 -6.70
CA THR A 252 -4.22 -21.29 -5.57
C THR A 252 -5.25 -22.33 -6.00
N LYS A 253 -5.09 -22.91 -7.18
CA LYS A 253 -5.90 -24.08 -7.58
C LYS A 253 -5.48 -25.30 -6.74
N PRO A 254 -6.42 -26.17 -6.35
CA PRO A 254 -7.85 -26.14 -6.66
C PRO A 254 -8.70 -25.30 -5.67
N GLN A 255 -8.13 -24.78 -4.59
CA GLN A 255 -8.84 -24.08 -3.51
C GLN A 255 -9.65 -22.87 -4.01
N SER A 256 -9.21 -22.23 -5.09
CA SER A 256 -9.90 -21.09 -5.71
C SER A 256 -11.18 -21.43 -6.48
N TYR A 257 -11.46 -22.70 -6.78
CA TYR A 257 -12.61 -23.04 -7.63
C TYR A 257 -13.95 -22.65 -7.01
N SER A 258 -14.12 -22.91 -5.70
CA SER A 258 -15.32 -22.51 -4.97
C SER A 258 -15.51 -20.99 -4.97
N VAL A 259 -14.43 -20.23 -4.91
CA VAL A 259 -14.44 -18.76 -4.98
C VAL A 259 -14.82 -18.28 -6.38
N LEU A 260 -14.23 -18.87 -7.43
CA LEU A 260 -14.56 -18.50 -8.82
C LEU A 260 -16.03 -18.75 -9.13
N LEU A 261 -16.63 -19.81 -8.59
CA LEU A 261 -18.05 -20.12 -8.78
C LEU A 261 -19.01 -19.16 -8.07
N GLN A 262 -18.53 -18.31 -7.15
CA GLN A 262 -19.31 -17.24 -6.53
C GLN A 262 -19.40 -15.98 -7.40
N LEU A 263 -18.60 -15.88 -8.47
CA LEU A 263 -18.66 -14.74 -9.38
C LEU A 263 -20.03 -14.69 -10.09
N PRO A 264 -20.60 -13.50 -10.32
CA PRO A 264 -21.76 -13.39 -11.19
C PRO A 264 -21.41 -13.84 -12.62
N ALA A 265 -22.39 -14.38 -13.34
CA ALA A 265 -22.17 -15.04 -14.63
C ALA A 265 -21.35 -14.22 -15.65
N PRO A 266 -21.58 -12.90 -15.86
CA PRO A 266 -20.77 -12.10 -16.79
C PRO A 266 -19.29 -12.03 -16.40
N GLN A 267 -19.01 -11.98 -15.09
CA GLN A 267 -17.69 -11.84 -14.51
C GLN A 267 -16.96 -13.18 -14.53
N LEU A 268 -17.67 -14.28 -14.30
CA LEU A 268 -17.14 -15.62 -14.48
C LEU A 268 -16.76 -15.86 -15.94
N GLU A 269 -17.63 -15.51 -16.89
CA GLU A 269 -17.35 -15.61 -18.32
C GLU A 269 -16.11 -14.77 -18.69
N ASN A 270 -16.02 -13.54 -18.21
CA ASN A 270 -14.85 -12.68 -18.40
C ASN A 270 -13.56 -13.32 -17.85
N ALA A 271 -13.63 -13.91 -16.65
CA ALA A 271 -12.50 -14.57 -16.02
C ALA A 271 -11.98 -15.75 -16.85
N LEU A 272 -12.90 -16.58 -17.37
CA LEU A 272 -12.59 -17.74 -18.20
C LEU A 272 -12.06 -17.35 -19.58
N ASN A 273 -12.63 -16.31 -20.20
CA ASN A 273 -12.16 -15.80 -21.49
C ASN A 273 -10.74 -15.23 -21.38
N ARG A 274 -10.43 -14.54 -20.29
CA ARG A 274 -9.07 -14.03 -20.02
C ARG A 274 -8.08 -15.13 -19.66
N ASN A 275 -8.54 -16.23 -19.07
CA ASN A 275 -7.68 -17.32 -18.60
C ASN A 275 -8.27 -18.69 -18.95
N PRO A 276 -8.19 -19.10 -20.23
CA PRO A 276 -8.82 -20.35 -20.70
C PRO A 276 -8.36 -21.60 -19.95
N VAL A 277 -7.15 -21.59 -19.40
CA VAL A 277 -6.57 -22.67 -18.59
C VAL A 277 -7.35 -22.96 -17.29
N LEU A 278 -8.25 -22.07 -16.86
CA LEU A 278 -9.14 -22.31 -15.74
C LEU A 278 -10.37 -23.14 -16.12
N LYS A 279 -10.78 -23.11 -17.40
CA LYS A 279 -12.09 -23.63 -17.81
C LYS A 279 -12.23 -25.15 -17.62
N PRO A 280 -11.33 -26.01 -18.15
CA PRO A 280 -11.49 -27.45 -17.99
C PRO A 280 -11.55 -27.93 -16.53
N PRO A 281 -10.61 -27.55 -15.63
CA PRO A 281 -10.66 -28.05 -14.25
C PRO A 281 -11.79 -27.42 -13.43
N LEU A 282 -12.24 -26.21 -13.76
CA LEU A 282 -13.40 -25.62 -13.11
C LEU A 282 -14.70 -26.32 -13.51
N ILE A 283 -14.84 -26.74 -14.77
CA ILE A 283 -15.97 -27.55 -15.24
C ILE A 283 -15.99 -28.90 -14.53
N GLU A 284 -14.85 -29.57 -14.42
CA GLU A 284 -14.73 -30.84 -13.69
C GLU A 284 -15.18 -30.70 -12.24
N HIS A 285 -14.70 -29.67 -11.54
CA HIS A 285 -15.12 -29.37 -10.17
C HIS A 285 -16.62 -29.06 -10.07
N ALA A 286 -17.15 -28.20 -10.95
CA ALA A 286 -18.56 -27.81 -10.96
C ALA A 286 -19.51 -28.96 -11.35
N SER A 287 -19.00 -30.01 -12.01
CA SER A 287 -19.80 -31.16 -12.42
C SER A 287 -20.06 -32.15 -11.27
N GLN A 288 -19.37 -32.02 -10.14
CA GLN A 288 -19.61 -32.83 -8.96
C GLN A 288 -21.07 -32.66 -8.49
N PRO A 289 -21.81 -33.75 -8.19
CA PRO A 289 -23.26 -33.69 -7.97
C PRO A 289 -23.70 -32.67 -6.90
N SER A 290 -23.00 -32.60 -5.77
CA SER A 290 -23.28 -31.69 -4.67
C SER A 290 -23.09 -30.22 -5.06
N ILE A 291 -22.05 -29.93 -5.84
CA ILE A 291 -21.71 -28.57 -6.28
C ILE A 291 -22.68 -28.16 -7.39
N ARG A 292 -22.86 -29.00 -8.41
CA ARG A 292 -23.75 -28.73 -9.55
C ARG A 292 -25.16 -28.37 -9.10
N ALA A 293 -25.69 -29.08 -8.10
CA ALA A 293 -27.03 -28.82 -7.56
C ALA A 293 -27.17 -27.46 -6.87
N ALA A 294 -26.08 -26.91 -6.34
CA ALA A 294 -26.07 -25.61 -5.65
C ALA A 294 -25.81 -24.42 -6.59
N LEU A 295 -25.40 -24.66 -7.85
CA LEU A 295 -25.03 -23.60 -8.78
C LEU A 295 -26.24 -22.98 -9.49
N PRO A 296 -26.29 -21.64 -9.65
CA PRO A 296 -27.28 -20.98 -10.48
C PRO A 296 -27.24 -21.45 -11.93
N ARG A 297 -28.40 -21.49 -12.60
CA ARG A 297 -28.49 -21.89 -14.03
C ARG A 297 -27.60 -21.04 -14.93
N SER A 298 -27.53 -19.73 -14.69
CA SER A 298 -26.67 -18.80 -15.44
C SER A 298 -25.19 -19.20 -15.38
N THR A 299 -24.73 -19.68 -14.22
CA THR A 299 -23.37 -20.18 -14.03
C THR A 299 -23.14 -21.48 -14.82
N LEU A 300 -24.12 -22.39 -14.79
CA LEU A 300 -24.06 -23.64 -15.55
C LEU A 300 -24.02 -23.40 -17.07
N VAL A 301 -24.74 -22.39 -17.57
CA VAL A 301 -24.69 -21.98 -18.99
C VAL A 301 -23.30 -21.48 -19.37
N VAL A 302 -22.70 -20.58 -18.58
CA VAL A 302 -21.33 -20.08 -18.83
C VAL A 302 -20.29 -21.20 -18.85
N LEU A 303 -20.48 -22.22 -18.00
CA LEU A 303 -19.61 -23.40 -17.96
C LEU A 303 -19.88 -24.40 -19.09
N GLY A 304 -20.91 -24.19 -19.92
CA GLY A 304 -21.30 -25.12 -20.99
C GLY A 304 -21.94 -26.42 -20.47
N LEU A 305 -22.38 -26.42 -19.22
CA LEU A 305 -22.98 -27.57 -18.55
C LEU A 305 -24.48 -27.72 -18.79
N VAL A 306 -25.13 -26.66 -19.27
CA VAL A 306 -26.54 -26.59 -19.66
C VAL A 306 -26.62 -25.72 -20.91
N GLN A 307 -27.39 -26.14 -21.91
CA GLN A 307 -27.67 -25.31 -23.08
C GLN A 307 -28.62 -24.16 -22.70
N GLU A 308 -28.35 -22.97 -23.25
CA GLU A 308 -29.32 -21.88 -23.24
C GLU A 308 -30.57 -22.37 -23.97
N SER A 309 -31.66 -22.60 -23.23
CA SER A 309 -32.94 -22.84 -23.87
C SER A 309 -33.29 -21.54 -24.58
N GLN A 310 -33.10 -21.52 -25.89
CA GLN A 310 -33.73 -20.51 -26.72
C GLN A 310 -35.21 -20.53 -26.35
N ALA A 311 -35.72 -19.42 -25.83
CA ALA A 311 -37.15 -19.20 -25.77
C ALA A 311 -37.63 -19.15 -27.22
N SER A 312 -37.97 -20.31 -27.76
CA SER A 312 -38.81 -20.43 -28.95
C SER A 312 -40.11 -19.72 -28.62
N GLY A 313 -40.26 -18.50 -29.13
CA GLY A 313 -41.56 -17.86 -29.29
C GLY A 313 -42.40 -18.66 -30.27
N GLN A 314 -42.91 -19.82 -29.85
CA GLN A 314 -44.05 -20.45 -30.48
C GLN A 314 -45.29 -19.88 -29.80
N ALA A 315 -45.73 -18.72 -30.27
CA ALA A 315 -47.13 -18.35 -30.13
C ALA A 315 -47.93 -19.33 -31.01
N GLN A 316 -48.50 -20.36 -30.38
CA GLN A 316 -49.55 -21.17 -30.96
C GLN A 316 -50.76 -20.28 -31.25
N ALA A 317 -50.94 -19.88 -32.51
CA ALA A 317 -52.21 -19.38 -33.00
C ALA A 317 -53.06 -20.59 -33.41
N SER A 318 -53.92 -21.04 -32.50
CA SER A 318 -55.02 -21.97 -32.82
C SER A 318 -56.30 -21.18 -33.08
N GLN A 319 -56.61 -21.07 -34.37
CA GLN A 319 -57.91 -20.98 -35.04
C GLN A 319 -59.16 -20.49 -34.27
N SER A 320 -59.84 -19.52 -34.88
CA SER A 320 -61.31 -19.50 -34.94
C SER A 320 -61.74 -19.03 -36.32
N GLN A 321 -62.28 -19.96 -37.11
CA GLN A 321 -62.98 -19.69 -38.37
C GLN A 321 -64.37 -19.11 -38.05
N ALA A 322 -64.73 -18.02 -38.73
CA ALA A 322 -66.12 -17.71 -39.07
C ALA A 322 -66.10 -17.02 -40.43
N ALA A 323 -66.64 -17.71 -41.43
CA ALA A 323 -67.01 -17.14 -42.71
C ALA A 323 -68.41 -16.54 -42.56
N GLU A 324 -68.64 -15.33 -43.08
CA GLU A 324 -69.74 -15.06 -44.02
C GLU A 324 -69.73 -13.59 -44.51
N THR A 325 -69.65 -13.48 -45.85
CA THR A 325 -70.37 -12.57 -46.77
C THR A 325 -70.45 -11.05 -46.54
N GLY A 326 -70.08 -10.30 -47.60
CA GLY A 326 -70.85 -9.09 -47.97
C GLY A 326 -70.08 -7.85 -48.45
N SER A 327 -69.83 -7.79 -49.77
CA SER A 327 -70.01 -6.62 -50.66
C SER A 327 -69.31 -5.27 -50.39
N SER A 328 -68.41 -4.96 -51.34
CA SER A 328 -68.32 -3.76 -52.20
C SER A 328 -68.15 -2.33 -51.64
N ALA A 329 -67.06 -1.74 -52.14
CA ALA A 329 -66.94 -0.43 -52.79
C ALA A 329 -66.74 0.85 -51.96
N ALA A 330 -65.58 1.47 -52.25
CA ALA A 330 -65.33 2.88 -52.57
C ALA A 330 -65.75 3.95 -51.56
N ASP A 331 -64.78 4.72 -51.07
CA ASP A 331 -64.32 5.99 -51.67
C ASP A 331 -63.79 6.93 -50.56
N GLY A 332 -62.94 7.89 -50.92
CA GLY A 332 -62.70 9.07 -50.09
C GLY A 332 -61.28 9.27 -49.59
N ALA A 333 -60.51 9.97 -50.41
CA ALA A 333 -59.18 10.50 -50.16
C ALA A 333 -59.13 11.56 -49.03
N GLN A 334 -57.96 11.58 -48.38
CA GLN A 334 -57.12 12.74 -48.05
C GLN A 334 -57.77 14.04 -47.55
N GLU A 335 -57.38 14.47 -46.34
CA GLU A 335 -56.91 15.84 -46.17
C GLU A 335 -55.75 15.92 -45.16
N VAL A 336 -54.81 16.78 -45.52
CA VAL A 336 -53.46 17.03 -44.98
C VAL A 336 -53.49 18.30 -44.16
N THR A 337 -52.85 18.34 -42.98
CA THR A 337 -52.01 19.48 -42.49
C THR A 337 -51.26 19.01 -41.23
N GLN A 338 -49.91 18.93 -41.19
CA GLN A 338 -48.94 20.02 -40.93
C GLN A 338 -49.31 20.83 -39.66
N GLU A 339 -48.47 21.15 -38.67
CA GLU A 339 -47.02 21.28 -38.52
C GLU A 339 -46.78 21.59 -37.01
N SER A 340 -45.72 21.08 -36.35
CA SER A 340 -44.56 21.83 -35.78
C SER A 340 -44.48 21.46 -34.28
N ALA A 341 -43.44 20.81 -33.73
CA ALA A 341 -42.05 21.22 -33.51
C ALA A 341 -41.88 22.51 -32.67
N SER A 342 -41.39 22.37 -31.44
CA SER A 342 -40.55 23.29 -30.63
C SER A 342 -40.31 22.62 -29.26
N VAL A 343 -39.18 21.97 -28.98
CA VAL A 343 -37.88 22.52 -28.55
C VAL A 343 -37.98 23.46 -27.34
N SER A 344 -37.56 22.95 -26.18
CA SER A 344 -36.66 23.59 -25.23
C SER A 344 -35.94 22.51 -24.44
#